data_AF-A0A9E2EHK6-F1
#
_entry.id   AF-A0A9E2EHK6-F1
#
_cell.length_a   1.000
_cell.length_b   1.000
_cell.length_c   1.000
_cell.angle_alpha   90.00
_cell.angle_beta   90.00
_cell.angle_gamma   90.00
#
_symmetry.space_group_name_H-M   'P 1'
#
loop_
_entity.id
_entity.type
_entity.pdbx_description
1 polymer ?
#
loop_
_entity_poly.entity_id
_entity_poly.type
_entity_poly.pdbx_seq_one_letter_code
_entity_poly.pdbx_strand_id
1 'polypeptide(L)' 'PPQLFRDNIGVVVEGAWAGDAFEADTLLIKHDEEYRSTDGDEPYVPPTGAEE' A
#
# COMPACT_ATOMS: atom_id res chain seq x y z
N PRO A 1 -4.87 10.36 -14.16
CA PRO A 1 -5.41 9.08 -13.62
C PRO A 1 -4.34 8.35 -12.81
N PRO A 2 -4.62 7.88 -11.59
CA PRO A 2 -3.61 7.20 -10.77
C PRO A 2 -3.03 6.03 -11.56
N GLN A 3 -1.73 6.11 -11.82
CA GLN A 3 -0.96 5.23 -12.70
C GLN A 3 -0.60 3.91 -12.00
N LEU A 4 -1.59 3.41 -11.25
CA LEU A 4 -1.50 2.32 -10.29
C LEU A 4 -2.23 1.06 -10.79
N PHE A 5 -3.01 1.17 -11.87
CA PHE A 5 -3.54 0.05 -12.62
C PHE A 5 -2.46 -0.47 -13.57
N ARG A 6 -1.85 -1.59 -13.22
CA ARG A 6 -0.94 -2.37 -14.07
C ARG A 6 -1.49 -3.78 -14.19
N ASP A 7 -1.32 -4.42 -15.34
CA ASP A 7 -1.67 -5.82 -15.50
C ASP A 7 -0.90 -6.70 -14.48
N ASN A 8 -1.55 -7.74 -13.94
CA ASN A 8 -0.99 -8.71 -12.97
C ASN A 8 -0.76 -8.19 -11.53
N ILE A 9 -1.54 -7.21 -11.07
CA ILE A 9 -1.56 -6.83 -9.64
C ILE A 9 -2.73 -7.48 -8.90
N GLY A 10 -2.48 -7.91 -7.66
CA GLY A 10 -3.53 -8.40 -6.76
C GLY A 10 -4.41 -7.24 -6.30
N VAL A 11 -5.72 -7.39 -6.48
CA VAL A 11 -6.73 -6.40 -6.08
C VAL A 11 -7.81 -7.09 -5.25
N VAL A 12 -8.42 -6.32 -4.36
CA VAL A 12 -9.63 -6.72 -3.64
C VAL A 12 -10.80 -5.97 -4.26
N VAL A 13 -11.89 -6.68 -4.53
CA VAL A 13 -13.10 -6.11 -5.10
C VAL A 13 -14.29 -6.40 -4.19
N GLU A 14 -15.18 -5.43 -4.05
CA GLU A 14 -16.47 -5.56 -3.37
C GLU A 14 -17.58 -5.37 -4.40
N GLY A 15 -18.64 -6.17 -4.30
CA GLY A 15 -19.77 -6.15 -5.21
C GLY A 15 -20.63 -7.40 -5.11
N ALA A 16 -21.32 -7.76 -6.19
CA ALA A 16 -22.28 -8.85 -6.23
C ALA A 16 -22.18 -9.72 -7.49
N TRP A 17 -22.67 -10.95 -7.40
CA TRP A 17 -22.80 -11.83 -8.56
C TRP A 17 -24.03 -11.45 -9.39
N ALA A 18 -23.83 -11.26 -10.69
CA ALA A 18 -24.86 -11.04 -11.70
C ALA A 18 -24.77 -12.17 -12.74
N GLY A 19 -25.50 -13.26 -12.49
CA GLY A 19 -25.43 -14.46 -13.32
C GLY A 19 -24.03 -15.10 -13.25
N ASP A 20 -23.36 -15.17 -14.39
CA ASP A 20 -22.02 -15.78 -14.53
C ASP A 20 -20.86 -14.79 -14.33
N ALA A 21 -21.16 -13.53 -14.04
CA ALA A 21 -20.16 -12.48 -13.83
C ALA A 21 -20.25 -11.89 -12.43
N PHE A 22 -19.11 -11.46 -11.89
CA PHE A 22 -19.05 -10.67 -10.68
C PHE A 22 -18.99 -9.19 -11.06
N GLU A 23 -19.98 -8.41 -10.66
CA GLU A 23 -20.02 -6.96 -10.83
C GLU A 23 -19.42 -6.31 -9.58
N ALA A 24 -18.36 -5.52 -9.75
CA ALA A 24 -17.66 -4.85 -8.66
C ALA A 24 -17.97 -3.34 -8.66
N ASP A 25 -18.38 -2.82 -7.51
CA ASP A 25 -18.67 -1.40 -7.30
C ASP A 25 -17.47 -0.66 -6.71
N THR A 26 -16.62 -1.38 -5.96
CA THR A 26 -15.42 -0.85 -5.32
C THR A 26 -14.21 -1.74 -5.60
N LEU A 27 -13.08 -1.12 -5.91
CA LEU A 27 -11.79 -1.77 -6.14
C LEU A 27 -10.72 -1.17 -5.23
N LEU A 28 -10.12 -2.01 -4.40
CA LEU A 28 -8.96 -1.68 -3.57
C LEU A 28 -7.71 -2.34 -4.15
N ILE A 29 -6.71 -1.52 -4.49
CA ILE A 29 -5.40 -2.00 -4.90
C ILE A 29 -4.52 -2.05 -3.66
N LYS A 30 -3.89 -3.19 -3.39
CA LYS A 30 -2.86 -3.25 -2.36
C LYS A 30 -1.65 -2.47 -2.88
N HIS A 31 -1.46 -1.27 -2.36
CA HIS A 31 -0.18 -0.57 -2.43
C HIS A 31 0.55 -0.86 -1.14
N ASP A 32 1.74 -1.47 -1.21
CA ASP A 32 2.68 -1.40 -0.11
C ASP A 32 3.10 0.07 -0.03
N GLU A 33 2.40 0.84 0.79
CA GLU A 33 2.80 2.20 1.16
C GLU A 33 4.10 2.06 1.96
N GLU A 34 5.23 2.01 1.25
CA GLU A 34 6.54 2.25 1.83
C GLU A 34 6.51 3.65 2.44
N TYR A 35 6.33 3.71 3.75
CA TYR A 35 6.43 4.93 4.51
C TYR A 35 7.87 5.45 4.38
N ARG A 36 8.07 6.43 3.49
CA ARG A 36 9.31 7.19 3.42
C ARG A 36 9.15 8.43 4.29
N SER A 37 9.83 8.46 5.43
CA SER A 37 10.04 9.71 6.16
C SER A 37 10.70 10.75 5.25
N THR A 38 10.21 11.98 5.28
CA THR A 38 10.83 13.13 4.57
C THR A 38 12.15 13.54 5.23
N ASP A 39 12.32 13.22 6.52
CA ASP A 39 13.58 13.36 7.22
C ASP A 39 14.54 12.31 6.70
N GLY A 40 15.60 12.78 6.05
CA GLY A 40 16.49 12.03 5.19
C GLY A 40 17.10 10.79 5.83
N ASP A 41 17.77 10.03 4.97
CA ASP A 41 18.56 8.81 5.18
C ASP A 41 19.71 8.96 6.20
N GLU A 42 19.57 9.81 7.22
CA GLU A 42 20.49 9.89 8.34
C GLU A 42 20.15 8.75 9.32
N PRO A 43 21.03 7.75 9.46
CA PRO A 43 20.81 6.68 10.42
C PRO A 43 20.70 7.31 11.81
N TYR A 44 19.65 6.94 12.55
CA TYR A 44 19.50 7.34 13.95
C TYR A 44 20.74 6.90 14.74
N VAL A 45 21.52 7.87 15.20
CA VAL A 45 22.61 7.64 16.16
C VAL A 45 22.00 7.76 17.55
N PRO A 46 21.82 6.66 18.31
CA PRO A 46 21.38 6.77 19.69
C PRO A 46 22.38 7.63 20.47
N PRO A 47 21.93 8.52 21.38
CA PRO A 47 22.84 9.30 22.20
C PRO A 47 23.72 8.33 23.01
N THR A 48 25.03 8.40 22.79
CA THR A 48 26.03 7.63 23.54
C THR A 48 26.05 8.15 24.98
N GLY A 49 25.20 7.58 25.83
CA GLY A 49 25.07 7.99 27.23
C GLY A 49 23.89 7.39 27.98
N ALA A 50 23.30 6.29 27.49
CA ALA A 50 22.35 5.50 28.27
C ALA A 50 22.96 4.13 28.60
N GLU A 51 24.19 4.13 29.08
CA GLU A 51 24.69 3.10 29.99
C GLU A 51 24.89 3.78 31.36
N GLU A 52 24.00 3.40 32.28
CA GLU A 52 23.99 3.58 33.74
C GLU A 52 23.72 4.98 34.34
#